data_AF-A0A7X8CHI4-F1
#
_entry.id   AF-A0A7X8CHI4-F1
#
_cell.length_a   1.000
_cell.length_b   1.000
_cell.length_c   1.000
_cell.angle_alpha   90.00
_cell.angle_beta   90.00
_cell.angle_gamma   90.00
#
_symmetry.space_group_name_H-M   'P 1'
#
loop_
_entity.id
_entity.type
_entity.pdbx_description
1 polymer ?
#
loop_
_entity_poly.entity_id
_entity_poly.type
_entity_poly.pdbx_seq_one_letter_code
_entity_poly.pdbx_strand_id
1 'polypeptide(L)'
;MSKNRILFSLIISVGASLTSLAPIKVKANTPTPPPTVYRSSLPSEIDLNNLTDEEIRDYYSSLNSLSEEERQGNNLLKNLKSKLRYMDYFSYDNIWKIYEITDRNWELSPASDAEFGGFDAISNKYEDYKYSTDNTNTKNNPYVRTLYRDPNNEDGYIRNWGDHTANGTNREHVWPQSRGFSASPATGPAGTDLHHLISGDGYVNQTTHNNYPYGFVQTVENSGNKVYTAQNKRGIAEFDGVSMVFEPADYHKGDIARAIFYMAARYNNWGGGDNITEHEPFLEVVNEYTGTSSVYSTNETSAKMGILSDLLVWHKIDPVDEFEIHRNNLIYRNFQGNRNPFIDFPQWVDYIYGTVDEDGNYNSTPTGFAKPQTDAIYSATLSLPSVLNISVGEEKAITIKTKDGSAITLSIEDSEIASISKSSLNSAETVTIKGLKQGKTVLRAKATIDGEEITKECLVNVTSKYGITDEQMKILIIVVVVAIVLLIIVLIIASRNKKVKNALQKNIKKQVKRQVKTKKKTTKRK
;
A
#
# COMPACT_ATOMS: atom_id res chain seq x y z
N MET A 1 -36.76 -32.73 84.19
CA MET A 1 -36.99 -31.31 84.57
C MET A 1 -37.49 -30.59 83.31
N SER A 2 -38.80 -30.48 83.08
CA SER A 2 -39.66 -29.36 83.53
C SER A 2 -39.14 -28.01 83.00
N LYS A 3 -39.86 -27.14 82.28
CA LYS A 3 -41.24 -27.06 81.75
C LYS A 3 -41.36 -25.66 81.08
N ASN A 4 -42.41 -25.45 80.28
CA ASN A 4 -43.02 -24.17 79.83
C ASN A 4 -42.38 -23.50 78.59
N ARG A 5 -42.94 -23.53 77.37
CA ARG A 5 -44.28 -23.17 76.83
C ARG A 5 -44.72 -21.72 77.11
N ILE A 6 -44.97 -20.96 76.03
CA ILE A 6 -46.11 -20.04 75.74
C ILE A 6 -45.97 -19.65 74.24
N LEU A 7 -46.80 -20.19 73.33
CA LEU A 7 -47.99 -19.59 72.64
C LEU A 7 -47.59 -18.63 71.48
N PHE A 8 -48.21 -18.55 70.30
CA PHE A 8 -49.46 -19.07 69.73
C PHE A 8 -49.34 -19.12 68.19
N SER A 9 -50.18 -19.96 67.62
CA SER A 9 -50.41 -20.30 66.21
C SER A 9 -50.91 -19.15 65.32
N LEU A 10 -50.53 -19.16 64.03
CA LEU A 10 -51.48 -18.89 62.93
C LEU A 10 -51.02 -19.56 61.62
N ILE A 11 -51.82 -20.52 61.15
CA ILE A 11 -51.80 -21.06 59.78
C ILE A 11 -52.77 -20.21 58.98
N ILE A 12 -52.34 -19.55 57.88
CA ILE A 12 -53.12 -19.38 56.64
C ILE A 12 -52.13 -19.30 55.47
N SER A 13 -52.38 -20.13 54.45
CA SER A 13 -51.64 -20.19 53.19
C SER A 13 -51.99 -19.05 52.25
N VAL A 14 -51.03 -18.49 51.51
CA VAL A 14 -51.27 -17.97 50.15
C VAL A 14 -50.01 -18.15 49.29
N GLY A 15 -50.18 -18.97 48.24
CA GLY A 15 -49.65 -18.86 46.88
C GLY A 15 -48.40 -18.03 46.56
N ALA A 16 -47.46 -18.73 45.91
CA ALA A 16 -46.79 -18.34 44.67
C ALA A 16 -46.09 -16.97 44.60
N SER A 17 -44.75 -17.00 44.60
CA SER A 17 -43.91 -16.44 43.53
C SER A 17 -42.45 -16.84 43.78
N LEU A 18 -41.92 -17.77 42.97
CA LEU A 18 -40.48 -17.90 42.80
C LEU A 18 -40.02 -16.69 41.97
N THR A 19 -39.43 -15.69 42.62
CA THR A 19 -38.53 -14.75 41.95
C THR A 19 -37.11 -15.28 42.10
N SER A 20 -36.50 -15.65 40.97
CA SER A 20 -35.09 -16.00 40.91
C SER A 20 -34.25 -14.79 41.31
N LEU A 21 -33.46 -14.91 42.38
CA LEU A 21 -32.38 -13.99 42.67
C LEU A 21 -31.37 -14.06 41.51
N ALA A 22 -31.26 -12.99 40.73
CA ALA A 22 -30.24 -12.85 39.71
C ALA A 22 -28.84 -12.82 40.39
N PRO A 23 -27.83 -13.50 39.83
CA PRO A 23 -26.48 -13.47 40.39
C PRO A 23 -25.88 -12.07 40.24
N ILE A 24 -25.43 -11.49 41.35
CA ILE A 24 -24.64 -10.27 41.38
C ILE A 24 -23.31 -10.55 40.68
N LYS A 25 -23.18 -10.07 39.44
CA LYS A 25 -21.88 -10.00 38.75
C LYS A 25 -21.07 -8.89 39.40
N VAL A 26 -20.10 -9.26 40.23
CA VAL A 26 -19.02 -8.35 40.62
C VAL A 26 -18.21 -8.07 39.36
N LYS A 27 -18.37 -6.88 38.77
CA LYS A 27 -17.47 -6.37 37.74
C LYS A 27 -16.09 -6.26 38.39
N ALA A 28 -15.18 -7.15 38.04
CA ALA A 28 -13.77 -6.92 38.29
C ALA A 28 -13.40 -5.63 37.52
N ASN A 29 -13.18 -4.53 38.25
CA ASN A 29 -12.48 -3.36 37.72
C ASN A 29 -11.03 -3.78 37.48
N THR A 30 -10.81 -4.51 36.40
CA THR A 30 -9.52 -4.49 35.73
C THR A 30 -9.40 -3.10 35.11
N PRO A 31 -8.34 -2.31 35.41
CA PRO A 31 -8.14 -1.05 34.72
C PRO A 31 -8.10 -1.35 33.23
N THR A 32 -8.98 -0.69 32.46
CA THR A 32 -8.92 -0.70 31.00
C THR A 32 -7.50 -0.30 30.61
N PRO A 33 -6.83 -1.05 29.71
CA PRO A 33 -5.51 -0.66 29.22
C PRO A 33 -5.58 0.79 28.71
N PRO A 34 -4.50 1.59 28.86
CA PRO A 34 -4.48 2.90 28.23
C PRO A 34 -4.74 2.71 26.73
N PRO A 35 -5.62 3.53 26.13
CA PRO A 35 -6.00 3.36 24.73
C PRO A 35 -4.77 3.45 23.81
N THR A 36 -3.77 4.26 24.12
CA THR A 36 -2.55 4.36 23.32
C THR A 36 -1.31 4.07 24.15
N VAL A 37 -0.35 3.35 23.57
CA VAL A 37 0.88 2.94 24.24
C VAL A 37 2.10 3.40 23.44
N TYR A 38 2.98 4.16 24.08
CA TYR A 38 4.24 4.55 23.46
C TYR A 38 5.23 3.39 23.44
N ARG A 39 5.82 3.11 22.26
CA ARG A 39 6.89 2.14 22.09
C ARG A 39 8.20 2.85 21.79
N SER A 40 9.15 2.73 22.72
CA SER A 40 10.49 3.32 22.58
C SER A 40 11.40 2.51 21.66
N SER A 41 11.09 1.23 21.44
CA SER A 41 11.86 0.31 20.59
C SER A 41 11.02 -0.22 19.44
N LEU A 42 11.69 -0.47 18.31
CA LEU A 42 11.10 -1.14 17.15
C LEU A 42 11.19 -2.67 17.31
N PRO A 43 10.22 -3.44 16.79
CA PRO A 43 10.27 -4.90 16.80
C PRO A 43 11.39 -5.41 15.88
N SER A 44 12.11 -6.45 16.31
CA SER A 44 13.09 -7.14 15.46
C SER A 44 12.48 -8.30 14.66
N GLU A 45 11.41 -8.93 15.17
CA GLU A 45 10.63 -9.90 14.40
C GLU A 45 9.61 -9.13 13.53
N ILE A 46 9.62 -9.37 12.21
CA ILE A 46 8.69 -8.74 11.26
C ILE A 46 7.90 -9.81 10.53
N ASP A 47 6.59 -9.82 10.74
CA ASP A 47 5.64 -10.71 10.09
C ASP A 47 5.10 -10.06 8.80
N LEU A 48 5.44 -10.66 7.66
CA LEU A 48 5.03 -10.20 6.32
C LEU A 48 3.74 -10.86 5.83
N ASN A 49 3.08 -11.70 6.65
CA ASN A 49 1.86 -12.36 6.23
C ASN A 49 0.67 -11.40 6.25
N ASN A 50 -0.21 -11.53 5.25
CA ASN A 50 -1.50 -10.87 5.32
C ASN A 50 -2.40 -11.60 6.34
N LEU A 51 -3.32 -10.88 6.99
CA LEU A 51 -4.44 -11.53 7.65
C LEU A 51 -5.35 -12.18 6.60
N THR A 52 -5.95 -13.29 6.97
CA THR A 52 -7.08 -13.89 6.26
C THR A 52 -8.36 -13.07 6.49
N ASP A 53 -9.33 -13.22 5.60
CA ASP A 53 -10.62 -12.56 5.76
C ASP A 53 -11.34 -12.97 7.06
N GLU A 54 -11.11 -14.19 7.53
CA GLU A 54 -11.68 -14.66 8.81
C GLU A 54 -11.07 -13.89 9.99
N GLU A 55 -9.75 -13.75 10.03
CA GLU A 55 -9.06 -12.95 11.05
C GLU A 55 -9.51 -11.47 11.01
N ILE A 56 -9.70 -10.91 9.82
CA ILE A 56 -10.21 -9.54 9.65
C ILE A 56 -11.65 -9.43 10.18
N ARG A 57 -12.54 -10.37 9.83
CA ARG A 57 -13.92 -10.39 10.35
C ARG A 57 -13.96 -10.54 11.87
N ASP A 58 -13.12 -11.39 12.42
CA ASP A 58 -13.01 -11.61 13.86
C ASP A 58 -12.56 -10.34 14.59
N TYR A 59 -11.60 -9.61 14.01
CA TYR A 59 -11.16 -8.32 14.55
C TYR A 59 -12.33 -7.32 14.74
N TYR A 60 -13.23 -7.23 13.75
CA TYR A 60 -14.42 -6.35 13.81
C TYR A 60 -15.69 -7.01 14.34
N SER A 61 -15.64 -8.26 14.81
CA SER A 61 -16.82 -9.08 15.16
C SER A 61 -17.78 -8.44 16.17
N SER A 62 -17.30 -7.57 17.06
CA SER A 62 -18.16 -6.86 18.02
C SER A 62 -19.15 -5.90 17.36
N LEU A 63 -18.93 -5.50 16.12
CA LEU A 63 -19.87 -4.66 15.37
C LEU A 63 -21.07 -5.47 14.85
N ASN A 64 -20.95 -6.80 14.75
CA ASN A 64 -22.01 -7.65 14.20
C ASN A 64 -23.26 -7.69 15.07
N SER A 65 -23.10 -7.54 16.39
CA SER A 65 -24.21 -7.52 17.35
C SER A 65 -24.93 -6.17 17.46
N LEU A 66 -24.44 -5.13 16.78
CA LEU A 66 -25.05 -3.81 16.82
C LEU A 66 -26.35 -3.77 16.02
N SER A 67 -27.27 -2.89 16.43
CA SER A 67 -28.47 -2.59 15.63
C SER A 67 -28.07 -1.94 14.30
N GLU A 68 -29.01 -1.88 13.37
CA GLU A 68 -28.80 -1.18 12.10
C GLU A 68 -28.43 0.29 12.30
N GLU A 69 -29.18 1.00 13.15
CA GLU A 69 -28.94 2.40 13.51
C GLU A 69 -27.52 2.61 14.08
N GLU A 70 -27.01 1.64 14.83
CA GLU A 70 -25.67 1.69 15.42
C GLU A 70 -24.55 1.35 14.41
N ARG A 71 -24.91 0.90 13.21
CA ARG A 71 -24.01 0.59 12.08
C ARG A 71 -24.10 1.59 10.94
N GLN A 72 -24.60 2.80 11.20
CA GLN A 72 -24.73 3.86 10.21
C GLN A 72 -24.21 5.20 10.74
N GLY A 73 -23.79 6.08 9.83
CA GLY A 73 -23.43 7.46 10.12
C GLY A 73 -22.41 7.62 11.25
N ASN A 74 -22.66 8.64 12.08
CA ASN A 74 -21.83 8.93 13.25
C ASN A 74 -21.88 7.83 14.32
N ASN A 75 -22.93 7.00 14.37
CA ASN A 75 -22.95 5.86 15.28
C ASN A 75 -21.93 4.79 14.86
N LEU A 76 -21.78 4.53 13.56
CA LEU A 76 -20.73 3.63 13.10
C LEU A 76 -19.33 4.19 13.40
N LEU A 77 -19.09 5.50 13.18
CA LEU A 77 -17.82 6.14 13.56
C LEU A 77 -17.52 6.00 15.07
N LYS A 78 -18.54 6.24 15.92
CA LYS A 78 -18.47 6.02 17.38
C LYS A 78 -18.06 4.59 17.70
N ASN A 79 -18.71 3.61 17.08
CA ASN A 79 -18.47 2.19 17.37
C ASN A 79 -17.11 1.71 16.82
N LEU A 80 -16.67 2.21 15.67
CA LEU A 80 -15.35 1.96 15.11
C LEU A 80 -14.24 2.48 16.02
N LYS A 81 -14.39 3.68 16.59
CA LYS A 81 -13.38 4.25 17.50
C LYS A 81 -13.00 3.28 18.63
N SER A 82 -13.95 2.51 19.16
CA SER A 82 -13.67 1.52 20.21
C SER A 82 -12.68 0.42 19.79
N LYS A 83 -12.57 0.13 18.49
CA LYS A 83 -11.59 -0.78 17.90
C LYS A 83 -10.29 -0.07 17.54
N LEU A 84 -10.41 1.10 16.93
CA LEU A 84 -9.26 1.82 16.38
C LEU A 84 -8.40 2.47 17.47
N ARG A 85 -9.00 2.80 18.63
CA ARG A 85 -8.31 3.57 19.68
C ARG A 85 -7.18 2.84 20.36
N TYR A 86 -7.18 1.51 20.33
CA TYR A 86 -6.15 0.66 20.92
C TYR A 86 -4.98 0.52 19.97
N MET A 87 -3.97 1.37 20.15
CA MET A 87 -2.80 1.33 19.28
C MET A 87 -1.49 1.66 19.99
N ASP A 88 -0.44 1.04 19.49
CA ASP A 88 0.94 1.42 19.78
C ASP A 88 1.34 2.61 18.89
N TYR A 89 2.15 3.53 19.42
CA TYR A 89 2.72 4.64 18.65
C TYR A 89 4.21 4.83 18.93
N PHE A 90 4.93 5.41 17.99
CA PHE A 90 6.39 5.48 17.99
C PHE A 90 6.88 6.93 17.94
N SER A 91 8.16 7.14 18.23
CA SER A 91 8.76 8.46 18.03
C SER A 91 8.79 8.82 16.56
N TYR A 92 8.77 10.13 16.28
CA TYR A 92 8.88 10.64 14.92
C TYR A 92 10.15 10.09 14.21
N ASP A 93 11.28 9.98 14.92
CA ASP A 93 12.52 9.39 14.39
C ASP A 93 12.36 7.92 13.96
N ASN A 94 11.56 7.14 14.69
CA ASN A 94 11.34 5.74 14.35
C ASN A 94 10.42 5.56 13.14
N ILE A 95 9.60 6.57 12.78
CA ILE A 95 8.71 6.50 11.61
C ILE A 95 9.51 6.25 10.33
N TRP A 96 10.66 6.90 10.16
CA TRP A 96 11.50 6.69 8.96
C TRP A 96 11.94 5.25 8.79
N LYS A 97 12.24 4.58 9.91
CA LYS A 97 12.66 3.17 9.92
C LYS A 97 11.47 2.24 9.66
N ILE A 98 10.28 2.61 10.11
CA ILE A 98 9.05 1.84 9.88
C ILE A 98 8.68 1.83 8.40
N TYR A 99 8.89 2.93 7.67
CA TYR A 99 8.64 3.00 6.22
C TYR A 99 9.50 2.04 5.39
N GLU A 100 10.67 1.62 5.89
CA GLU A 100 11.48 0.57 5.26
C GLU A 100 10.74 -0.79 5.20
N ILE A 101 9.61 -0.91 5.89
CA ILE A 101 8.74 -2.07 5.93
C ILE A 101 7.35 -1.71 5.38
N THR A 102 6.63 -0.77 6.02
CA THR A 102 5.21 -0.50 5.70
C THR A 102 5.01 0.10 4.31
N ASP A 103 5.97 0.88 3.84
CA ASP A 103 5.87 1.65 2.60
C ASP A 103 6.83 1.11 1.53
N ARG A 104 7.51 -0.01 1.82
CA ARG A 104 8.46 -0.66 0.91
C ARG A 104 7.78 -1.13 -0.37
N ASN A 105 8.42 -0.88 -1.51
CA ASN A 105 8.11 -1.56 -2.75
C ASN A 105 8.74 -2.96 -2.71
N TRP A 106 7.93 -3.93 -2.31
CA TRP A 106 8.33 -5.34 -2.19
C TRP A 106 8.59 -6.03 -3.53
N GLU A 107 8.18 -5.45 -4.66
CA GLU A 107 8.51 -5.98 -5.99
C GLU A 107 9.96 -5.67 -6.38
N LEU A 108 10.41 -4.44 -6.11
CA LEU A 108 11.78 -4.00 -6.40
C LEU A 108 12.76 -4.39 -5.31
N SER A 109 12.27 -4.53 -4.08
CA SER A 109 13.04 -4.92 -2.92
C SER A 109 12.32 -6.07 -2.21
N PRO A 110 12.35 -7.29 -2.76
CA PRO A 110 11.72 -8.45 -2.12
C PRO A 110 12.41 -8.81 -0.81
N ALA A 111 11.71 -9.57 0.04
CA ALA A 111 12.28 -10.07 1.27
C ALA A 111 13.48 -11.01 0.99
N SER A 112 14.58 -10.82 1.73
CA SER A 112 15.78 -11.64 1.56
C SER A 112 16.70 -11.60 2.78
N ASP A 113 17.45 -12.69 2.98
CA ASP A 113 18.30 -12.95 4.16
C ASP A 113 19.58 -12.09 4.23
N ALA A 114 19.92 -11.37 3.16
CA ALA A 114 21.26 -10.79 2.98
C ALA A 114 21.37 -9.32 3.41
N GLU A 115 20.26 -8.57 3.37
CA GLU A 115 20.30 -7.10 3.48
C GLU A 115 19.71 -6.58 4.80
N PHE A 116 18.56 -7.12 5.22
CA PHE A 116 17.77 -6.54 6.33
C PHE A 116 17.68 -7.44 7.57
N GLY A 117 18.34 -8.59 7.60
CA GLY A 117 18.23 -9.55 8.71
C GLY A 117 18.02 -10.97 8.23
N GLY A 118 17.90 -11.93 9.15
CA GLY A 118 17.55 -13.30 8.82
C GLY A 118 16.08 -13.38 8.41
N PHE A 119 15.81 -13.73 7.15
CA PHE A 119 14.47 -13.95 6.62
C PHE A 119 14.20 -15.46 6.54
N ASP A 120 13.08 -15.89 7.10
CA ASP A 120 12.57 -17.24 6.94
C ASP A 120 11.45 -17.24 5.90
N ALA A 121 11.75 -17.79 4.73
CA ALA A 121 10.80 -17.90 3.63
C ALA A 121 9.63 -18.85 3.93
N ILE A 122 9.75 -19.75 4.91
CA ILE A 122 8.68 -20.70 5.26
C ILE A 122 7.62 -20.01 6.12
N SER A 123 8.04 -19.34 7.19
CA SER A 123 7.12 -18.55 8.02
C SER A 123 6.79 -17.18 7.43
N ASN A 124 7.53 -16.74 6.41
CA ASN A 124 7.45 -15.42 5.78
C ASN A 124 7.67 -14.30 6.81
N LYS A 125 8.73 -14.44 7.60
CA LYS A 125 9.10 -13.52 8.69
C LYS A 125 10.58 -13.17 8.68
N TYR A 126 10.91 -11.98 9.18
CA TYR A 126 12.26 -11.69 9.66
C TYR A 126 12.36 -11.99 11.16
N GLU A 127 13.45 -12.58 11.62
CA GLU A 127 13.68 -12.86 13.06
C GLU A 127 14.55 -11.79 13.75
N ASP A 128 15.45 -11.17 12.99
CA ASP A 128 16.41 -10.16 13.48
C ASP A 128 16.52 -8.99 12.49
N TYR A 129 15.41 -8.28 12.27
CA TYR A 129 15.36 -7.16 11.34
C TYR A 129 16.30 -6.03 11.77
N LYS A 130 17.14 -5.58 10.84
CA LYS A 130 18.15 -4.56 11.00
C LYS A 130 17.67 -3.27 10.36
N TYR A 131 17.03 -2.44 11.15
CA TYR A 131 16.70 -1.07 10.75
C TYR A 131 17.96 -0.25 10.48
N SER A 132 17.82 0.77 9.64
CA SER A 132 18.89 1.73 9.45
C SER A 132 19.34 2.40 10.77
N THR A 133 20.66 2.61 10.87
CA THR A 133 21.34 3.20 12.03
C THR A 133 21.35 4.72 12.04
N ASP A 134 21.03 5.37 10.92
CA ASP A 134 20.99 6.83 10.81
C ASP A 134 19.84 7.30 9.92
N ASN A 135 19.33 8.51 10.19
CA ASN A 135 18.31 9.15 9.36
C ASN A 135 18.94 9.80 8.10
N THR A 136 20.21 9.49 7.79
CA THR A 136 21.05 10.22 6.81
C THR A 136 21.27 9.46 5.50
N ASN A 137 20.33 8.59 5.12
CA ASN A 137 20.15 8.11 3.75
C ASN A 137 21.19 7.12 3.20
N THR A 138 22.29 6.82 3.89
CA THR A 138 23.33 5.91 3.33
C THR A 138 23.11 4.41 3.59
N LYS A 139 22.08 4.04 4.37
CA LYS A 139 21.75 2.65 4.73
C LYS A 139 20.26 2.29 4.69
N ASN A 140 19.39 3.22 4.28
CA ASN A 140 17.96 2.97 4.26
C ASN A 140 17.58 2.26 2.96
N ASN A 141 16.51 1.44 3.00
CA ASN A 141 15.95 0.88 1.76
C ASN A 141 15.49 2.02 0.83
N PRO A 142 16.06 2.17 -0.38
CA PRO A 142 15.67 3.25 -1.28
C PRO A 142 14.33 2.97 -2.00
N TYR A 143 13.87 1.72 -1.99
CA TYR A 143 12.66 1.29 -2.68
C TYR A 143 11.45 1.43 -1.78
N VAL A 144 11.12 2.66 -1.40
CA VAL A 144 9.91 3.00 -0.63
C VAL A 144 8.96 3.77 -1.54
N ARG A 145 7.71 3.30 -1.63
CA ARG A 145 6.63 4.01 -2.32
C ARG A 145 6.39 5.32 -1.57
N THR A 146 6.30 6.40 -2.34
CA THR A 146 6.25 7.75 -1.81
C THR A 146 5.06 8.45 -2.45
N LEU A 147 4.13 8.94 -1.63
CA LEU A 147 3.02 9.75 -2.10
C LEU A 147 3.53 10.90 -2.97
N TYR A 148 2.70 11.24 -3.95
CA TYR A 148 2.97 12.30 -4.93
C TYR A 148 4.07 11.99 -5.95
N ARG A 149 4.69 10.82 -5.90
CA ARG A 149 5.58 10.34 -6.98
C ARG A 149 4.90 9.26 -7.81
N ASP A 150 5.11 9.33 -9.12
CA ASP A 150 4.69 8.29 -10.06
C ASP A 150 5.47 7.00 -9.79
N PRO A 151 4.81 5.93 -9.33
CA PRO A 151 5.48 4.67 -9.00
C PRO A 151 6.07 3.98 -10.24
N ASN A 152 5.63 4.34 -11.44
CA ASN A 152 6.12 3.75 -12.69
C ASN A 152 7.41 4.41 -13.23
N ASN A 153 7.90 5.45 -12.56
CA ASN A 153 9.12 6.16 -12.96
C ASN A 153 10.33 5.65 -12.17
N GLU A 154 11.50 5.50 -12.80
CA GLU A 154 12.75 5.11 -12.13
C GLU A 154 13.21 6.11 -11.04
N ASP A 155 12.76 7.37 -11.13
CA ASP A 155 12.93 8.41 -10.10
C ASP A 155 11.76 8.48 -9.11
N GLY A 156 10.76 7.61 -9.24
CA GLY A 156 9.57 7.52 -8.40
C GLY A 156 9.84 7.05 -6.96
N TYR A 157 11.04 6.51 -6.70
CA TYR A 157 11.47 5.98 -5.41
C TYR A 157 12.40 6.94 -4.67
N ILE A 158 12.65 6.68 -3.39
CA ILE A 158 13.44 7.58 -2.53
C ILE A 158 14.94 7.43 -2.84
N ARG A 159 15.58 8.54 -3.19
CA ARG A 159 17.05 8.65 -3.22
C ARG A 159 17.65 9.45 -2.07
N ASN A 160 16.82 10.23 -1.37
CA ASN A 160 17.20 11.08 -0.23
C ASN A 160 16.06 11.18 0.79
N TRP A 161 16.27 10.61 1.97
CA TRP A 161 15.45 10.88 3.17
C TRP A 161 15.76 12.29 3.68
N GLY A 162 14.74 13.08 4.03
CA GLY A 162 14.99 14.42 4.56
C GLY A 162 13.75 15.14 5.04
N ASP A 163 13.68 15.38 6.35
CA ASP A 163 12.61 16.16 6.95
C ASP A 163 12.60 17.61 6.47
N HIS A 164 11.44 18.07 5.98
CA HIS A 164 11.21 19.44 5.55
C HIS A 164 12.17 19.89 4.43
N THR A 165 12.61 18.98 3.57
CA THR A 165 13.45 19.33 2.42
C THR A 165 12.66 19.25 1.12
N ALA A 166 12.54 20.36 0.39
CA ALA A 166 11.84 20.36 -0.91
C ALA A 166 12.55 19.49 -1.97
N ASN A 167 13.77 19.03 -1.67
CA ASN A 167 14.62 18.26 -2.57
C ASN A 167 14.57 16.74 -2.32
N GLY A 168 13.92 16.29 -1.25
CA GLY A 168 13.93 14.89 -0.79
C GLY A 168 12.53 14.32 -0.57
N THR A 169 12.44 13.43 0.39
CA THR A 169 11.19 12.83 0.88
C THR A 169 10.88 13.35 2.28
N ASN A 170 9.62 13.74 2.51
CA ASN A 170 9.09 14.17 3.78
C ASN A 170 8.11 13.13 4.37
N ARG A 171 7.85 13.24 5.67
CA ARG A 171 6.67 12.63 6.29
C ARG A 171 5.45 13.44 5.88
N GLU A 172 4.57 12.82 5.12
CA GLU A 172 3.30 13.39 4.69
C GLU A 172 2.23 13.08 5.73
N HIS A 173 1.72 14.12 6.35
CA HIS A 173 0.51 14.06 7.15
C HIS A 173 -0.68 14.24 6.24
N VAL A 174 -1.25 13.14 5.73
CA VAL A 174 -2.40 13.20 4.80
C VAL A 174 -3.54 14.01 5.43
N TRP A 175 -3.85 13.82 6.71
CA TRP A 175 -4.56 14.85 7.48
C TRP A 175 -3.55 15.88 7.98
N PRO A 176 -3.49 17.12 7.44
CA PRO A 176 -2.45 18.07 7.81
C PRO A 176 -2.54 18.42 9.29
N GLN A 177 -1.41 18.43 9.98
CA GLN A 177 -1.35 18.70 11.43
C GLN A 177 -2.07 20.01 11.76
N SER A 178 -1.76 21.07 11.03
CA SER A 178 -2.36 22.39 11.21
C SER A 178 -3.89 22.41 11.09
N ARG A 179 -4.55 21.33 10.66
CA ARG A 179 -6.01 21.17 10.56
C ARG A 179 -6.61 20.19 11.55
N GLY A 180 -5.89 19.79 12.59
CA GLY A 180 -6.44 18.82 13.54
C GLY A 180 -5.77 18.83 14.89
N PHE A 181 -4.45 18.97 14.91
CA PHE A 181 -3.63 18.70 16.08
C PHE A 181 -2.30 19.45 16.02
N SER A 182 -1.57 19.54 17.13
CA SER A 182 -0.40 20.43 17.23
C SER A 182 0.61 20.22 16.10
N ALA A 183 1.00 21.34 15.46
CA ALA A 183 1.93 21.37 14.33
C ALA A 183 3.41 21.23 14.76
N SER A 184 3.73 21.23 16.07
CA SER A 184 5.11 21.02 16.55
C SER A 184 5.21 20.86 18.09
N PRO A 185 5.98 19.87 18.59
CA PRO A 185 6.48 18.70 17.88
C PRO A 185 5.33 17.70 17.73
N ALA A 186 5.17 17.10 16.55
CA ALA A 186 4.19 16.05 16.34
C ALA A 186 4.65 14.76 17.03
N THR A 187 4.42 14.69 18.33
CA THR A 187 4.84 13.60 19.20
C THR A 187 3.62 13.05 19.88
N GLY A 188 3.00 12.01 19.33
CA GLY A 188 1.82 11.43 19.93
C GLY A 188 1.00 10.65 18.92
N PRO A 189 -0.02 9.92 19.37
CA PRO A 189 -0.80 9.01 18.54
C PRO A 189 -1.29 9.65 17.25
N ALA A 190 -2.01 10.78 17.29
CA ALA A 190 -2.48 11.45 16.08
C ALA A 190 -1.36 11.99 15.18
N GLY A 191 -0.21 12.36 15.74
CA GLY A 191 0.93 12.88 14.97
C GLY A 191 1.81 11.80 14.35
N THR A 192 1.71 10.55 14.82
CA THR A 192 2.57 9.44 14.39
C THR A 192 1.78 8.22 13.89
N ASP A 193 0.48 8.39 13.64
CA ASP A 193 -0.40 7.32 13.16
C ASP A 193 -0.09 6.98 11.70
N LEU A 194 0.52 5.81 11.49
CA LEU A 194 0.94 5.25 10.21
C LEU A 194 -0.19 5.12 9.20
N HIS A 195 -1.47 5.06 9.61
CA HIS A 195 -2.58 4.98 8.65
C HIS A 195 -2.84 6.29 7.88
N HIS A 196 -2.28 7.42 8.32
CA HIS A 196 -2.29 8.68 7.56
C HIS A 196 -0.90 9.32 7.40
N LEU A 197 0.08 8.87 8.18
CA LEU A 197 1.45 9.35 8.11
C LEU A 197 2.24 8.49 7.12
N ILE A 198 2.45 9.00 5.92
CA ILE A 198 2.99 8.25 4.78
C ILE A 198 4.25 8.95 4.27
N SER A 199 5.17 8.21 3.65
CA SER A 199 6.28 8.84 2.91
C SER A 199 5.74 9.69 1.75
N GLY A 200 6.15 10.96 1.59
CA GLY A 200 5.69 11.85 0.52
C GLY A 200 6.79 12.68 -0.13
N ASP A 201 6.61 13.08 -1.40
CA ASP A 201 7.56 13.95 -2.08
C ASP A 201 7.68 15.31 -1.37
N GLY A 202 8.89 15.72 -1.01
CA GLY A 202 9.11 16.90 -0.18
C GLY A 202 8.72 18.22 -0.83
N TYR A 203 8.81 18.34 -2.17
CA TYR A 203 8.35 19.55 -2.87
C TYR A 203 6.83 19.58 -2.90
N VAL A 204 6.19 18.47 -3.31
CA VAL A 204 4.73 18.41 -3.41
C VAL A 204 4.10 18.61 -2.03
N ASN A 205 4.59 17.93 -0.99
CA ASN A 205 4.17 18.13 0.40
C ASN A 205 4.23 19.61 0.79
N GLN A 206 5.41 20.24 0.73
CA GLN A 206 5.59 21.60 1.28
C GLN A 206 5.02 22.71 0.42
N THR A 207 5.19 22.60 -0.90
CA THR A 207 4.95 23.70 -1.83
C THR A 207 3.61 23.58 -2.52
N THR A 208 3.10 22.37 -2.75
CA THR A 208 1.88 22.14 -3.53
C THR A 208 0.69 21.78 -2.64
N HIS A 209 0.76 20.69 -1.87
CA HIS A 209 -0.27 20.25 -0.93
C HIS A 209 -0.38 21.16 0.29
N ASN A 210 0.74 21.49 0.94
CA ASN A 210 0.81 22.32 2.13
C ASN A 210 -0.21 21.85 3.20
N ASN A 211 -1.27 22.61 3.40
CA ASN A 211 -2.38 22.24 4.26
C ASN A 211 -3.72 22.41 3.53
N TYR A 212 -3.77 22.39 2.20
CA TYR A 212 -5.02 22.59 1.48
C TYR A 212 -5.93 21.36 1.63
N PRO A 213 -7.27 21.54 1.72
CA PRO A 213 -8.19 20.43 1.58
C PRO A 213 -7.97 19.71 0.24
N TYR A 214 -8.28 18.42 0.22
CA TYR A 214 -8.27 17.64 -1.00
C TYR A 214 -9.52 17.91 -1.84
N GLY A 215 -9.36 17.97 -3.16
CA GLY A 215 -10.49 18.15 -4.08
C GLY A 215 -10.02 18.24 -5.54
N PHE A 216 -10.94 18.14 -6.49
CA PHE A 216 -10.64 18.28 -7.91
C PHE A 216 -10.26 19.72 -8.27
N VAL A 217 -9.12 19.90 -8.94
CA VAL A 217 -8.63 21.21 -9.39
C VAL A 217 -9.19 21.52 -10.78
N GLN A 218 -10.03 22.56 -10.86
CA GLN A 218 -10.54 23.07 -12.13
C GLN A 218 -9.58 24.07 -12.78
N THR A 219 -9.00 24.97 -11.97
CA THR A 219 -8.00 25.93 -12.44
C THR A 219 -6.70 25.73 -11.68
N VAL A 220 -5.67 25.26 -12.38
CA VAL A 220 -4.35 24.98 -11.79
C VAL A 220 -3.61 26.29 -11.48
N GLU A 221 -3.16 26.45 -10.24
CA GLU A 221 -2.25 27.52 -9.80
C GLU A 221 -0.81 27.02 -9.70
N ASN A 222 -0.63 25.79 -9.21
CA ASN A 222 0.67 25.17 -9.02
C ASN A 222 0.60 23.67 -9.32
N SER A 223 1.75 23.06 -9.63
CA SER A 223 1.86 21.63 -9.89
C SER A 223 3.18 21.09 -9.35
N GLY A 224 3.34 19.77 -9.34
CA GLY A 224 4.65 19.16 -9.09
C GLY A 224 5.71 19.68 -10.06
N ASN A 225 6.95 19.82 -9.57
CA ASN A 225 8.04 20.47 -10.30
C ASN A 225 8.92 19.51 -11.12
N LYS A 226 8.62 18.21 -11.08
CA LYS A 226 9.36 17.15 -11.77
C LYS A 226 8.43 16.25 -12.56
N VAL A 227 8.95 15.56 -13.57
CA VAL A 227 8.19 14.65 -14.45
C VAL A 227 7.35 13.66 -13.64
N TYR A 228 7.94 13.01 -12.64
CA TYR A 228 7.27 12.02 -11.79
C TYR A 228 6.35 12.63 -10.71
N THR A 229 6.24 13.96 -10.63
CA THR A 229 5.31 14.66 -9.71
C THR A 229 4.30 15.53 -10.45
N ALA A 230 4.40 15.65 -11.77
CA ALA A 230 3.70 16.67 -12.56
C ALA A 230 2.17 16.54 -12.55
N GLN A 231 1.66 15.35 -12.19
CA GLN A 231 0.22 15.10 -12.09
C GLN A 231 -0.42 15.65 -10.81
N ASN A 232 0.37 15.98 -9.79
CA ASN A 232 -0.13 16.61 -8.57
C ASN A 232 -0.33 18.10 -8.81
N LYS A 233 -1.47 18.64 -8.40
CA LYS A 233 -1.90 20.01 -8.70
C LYS A 233 -2.44 20.68 -7.44
N ARG A 234 -2.20 21.97 -7.31
CA ARG A 234 -2.97 22.85 -6.42
C ARG A 234 -3.68 23.88 -7.29
N GLY A 235 -4.91 24.20 -6.93
CA GLY A 235 -5.62 25.28 -7.58
C GLY A 235 -7.02 25.46 -7.06
N ILE A 236 -7.85 26.11 -7.88
CA ILE A 236 -9.23 26.40 -7.54
C ILE A 236 -10.13 25.23 -7.95
N ALA A 237 -10.92 24.74 -6.99
CA ALA A 237 -12.07 23.87 -7.22
C ALA A 237 -13.34 24.71 -7.44
N GLU A 238 -14.30 24.15 -8.19
CA GLU A 238 -15.66 24.69 -8.36
C GLU A 238 -16.59 24.22 -7.23
N PHE A 239 -16.05 24.06 -6.02
CA PHE A 239 -16.84 23.80 -4.83
C PHE A 239 -17.20 25.14 -4.17
N ASP A 240 -18.49 25.49 -4.20
CA ASP A 240 -19.07 26.72 -3.65
C ASP A 240 -18.38 28.03 -4.13
N GLY A 241 -18.16 28.15 -5.44
CA GLY A 241 -17.68 29.36 -6.07
C GLY A 241 -16.15 29.45 -6.23
N VAL A 242 -15.36 29.36 -5.16
CA VAL A 242 -13.88 29.34 -5.20
C VAL A 242 -13.28 28.68 -3.93
N SER A 243 -12.75 27.46 -4.05
CA SER A 243 -12.06 26.75 -2.96
C SER A 243 -10.63 26.40 -3.37
N MET A 244 -9.62 26.82 -2.59
CA MET A 244 -8.24 26.39 -2.85
C MET A 244 -8.04 24.95 -2.37
N VAL A 245 -7.70 24.04 -3.28
CA VAL A 245 -7.59 22.61 -3.01
C VAL A 245 -6.30 22.04 -3.58
N PHE A 246 -5.96 20.85 -3.11
CA PHE A 246 -4.92 20.02 -3.69
C PHE A 246 -5.51 18.74 -4.30
N GLU A 247 -5.13 18.45 -5.54
CA GLU A 247 -5.48 17.24 -6.27
C GLU A 247 -4.20 16.41 -6.50
N PRO A 248 -4.06 15.22 -5.90
CA PRO A 248 -2.98 14.31 -6.20
C PRO A 248 -3.20 13.64 -7.57
N ALA A 249 -2.19 12.92 -8.05
CA ALA A 249 -2.34 12.03 -9.18
C ALA A 249 -3.42 10.95 -8.92
N ASP A 250 -4.06 10.44 -9.98
CA ASP A 250 -5.25 9.57 -9.87
C ASP A 250 -5.01 8.30 -9.03
N TYR A 251 -3.83 7.68 -9.16
CA TYR A 251 -3.42 6.46 -8.45
C TYR A 251 -3.04 6.66 -6.97
N HIS A 252 -3.32 7.83 -6.41
CA HIS A 252 -3.20 8.12 -4.98
C HIS A 252 -4.51 8.62 -4.35
N LYS A 253 -5.56 8.84 -5.16
CA LYS A 253 -6.79 9.50 -4.72
C LYS A 253 -7.53 8.65 -3.69
N GLY A 254 -7.60 7.35 -3.92
CA GLY A 254 -8.26 6.37 -3.06
C GLY A 254 -7.52 6.18 -1.75
N ASP A 255 -6.20 6.00 -1.81
CA ASP A 255 -5.32 5.87 -0.64
C ASP A 255 -5.49 7.07 0.30
N ILE A 256 -5.46 8.28 -0.25
CA ILE A 256 -5.63 9.53 0.49
C ILE A 256 -7.05 9.61 1.07
N ALA A 257 -8.09 9.31 0.30
CA ALA A 257 -9.46 9.33 0.79
C ALA A 257 -9.66 8.37 1.98
N ARG A 258 -9.17 7.12 1.87
CA ARG A 258 -9.27 6.12 2.95
C ARG A 258 -8.44 6.48 4.17
N ALA A 259 -7.30 7.14 4.02
CA ALA A 259 -6.52 7.68 5.13
C ALA A 259 -7.27 8.82 5.86
N ILE A 260 -7.92 9.72 5.12
CA ILE A 260 -8.75 10.79 5.71
C ILE A 260 -9.98 10.23 6.44
N PHE A 261 -10.70 9.29 5.84
CA PHE A 261 -11.83 8.63 6.50
C PHE A 261 -11.39 7.90 7.77
N TYR A 262 -10.25 7.20 7.72
CA TYR A 262 -9.67 6.55 8.90
C TYR A 262 -9.40 7.56 10.01
N MET A 263 -8.82 8.72 9.70
CA MET A 263 -8.51 9.73 10.70
C MET A 263 -9.77 10.23 11.41
N ALA A 264 -10.85 10.46 10.69
CA ALA A 264 -12.14 10.80 11.29
C ALA A 264 -12.76 9.63 12.08
N ALA A 265 -12.59 8.38 11.64
CA ALA A 265 -13.07 7.21 12.38
C ALA A 265 -12.28 6.94 13.67
N ARG A 266 -10.96 7.13 13.65
CA ARG A 266 -10.09 6.93 14.81
C ARG A 266 -10.24 8.08 15.80
N TYR A 267 -10.19 9.32 15.32
CA TYR A 267 -10.12 10.53 16.16
C TYR A 267 -11.44 11.30 16.16
N ASN A 268 -12.60 10.64 16.36
CA ASN A 268 -13.88 11.34 16.60
C ASN A 268 -14.21 11.46 18.09
N ASN A 269 -15.24 12.25 18.44
CA ASN A 269 -15.80 12.32 19.79
C ASN A 269 -17.31 12.01 19.83
N TRP A 270 -17.83 11.23 18.88
CA TRP A 270 -19.27 10.95 18.76
C TRP A 270 -19.84 10.13 19.93
N GLY A 271 -18.99 9.34 20.61
CA GLY A 271 -19.36 8.64 21.84
C GLY A 271 -19.33 9.51 23.10
N GLY A 272 -18.75 10.72 23.01
CA GLY A 272 -18.44 11.57 24.15
C GLY A 272 -17.45 10.95 25.14
N GLY A 273 -17.10 11.73 26.16
CA GLY A 273 -16.34 11.24 27.32
C GLY A 273 -14.82 11.15 27.13
N ASP A 274 -14.29 11.39 25.93
CA ASP A 274 -12.86 11.58 25.72
C ASP A 274 -12.48 13.05 25.93
N ASN A 275 -11.31 13.28 26.55
CA ASN A 275 -10.73 14.61 26.64
C ASN A 275 -10.01 14.92 25.33
N ILE A 276 -10.43 15.99 24.66
CA ILE A 276 -9.82 16.42 23.40
C ILE A 276 -8.48 17.10 23.69
N THR A 277 -7.43 16.60 23.05
CA THR A 277 -6.05 17.07 23.20
C THR A 277 -5.36 17.07 21.84
N GLU A 278 -4.12 17.59 21.78
CA GLU A 278 -3.29 17.48 20.58
C GLU A 278 -2.92 16.03 20.21
N HIS A 279 -3.00 15.08 21.14
CA HIS A 279 -2.73 13.66 20.89
C HIS A 279 -4.00 12.87 20.53
N GLU A 280 -5.15 13.33 21.02
CA GLU A 280 -6.46 12.74 20.80
C GLU A 280 -7.42 13.85 20.33
N PRO A 281 -7.26 14.34 19.09
CA PRO A 281 -8.10 15.40 18.54
C PRO A 281 -9.52 14.89 18.25
N PHE A 282 -10.44 15.82 17.99
CA PHE A 282 -11.75 15.54 17.41
C PHE A 282 -11.76 15.99 15.95
N LEU A 283 -11.65 15.05 15.03
CA LEU A 283 -11.58 15.21 13.59
C LEU A 283 -12.90 14.85 12.93
N GLU A 284 -13.31 15.62 11.92
CA GLU A 284 -14.55 15.42 11.18
C GLU A 284 -14.36 15.72 9.68
N VAL A 285 -14.80 14.80 8.81
CA VAL A 285 -14.88 15.06 7.36
C VAL A 285 -16.24 15.65 7.06
N VAL A 286 -16.27 16.76 6.34
CA VAL A 286 -17.46 17.55 6.06
C VAL A 286 -17.56 17.91 4.58
N ASN A 287 -18.77 18.16 4.10
CA ASN A 287 -18.99 18.67 2.74
C ASN A 287 -19.13 20.20 2.73
N GLU A 288 -18.11 20.90 3.23
CA GLU A 288 -18.03 22.36 3.23
C GLU A 288 -16.58 22.80 3.00
N TYR A 289 -16.37 24.02 2.51
CA TYR A 289 -15.03 24.57 2.37
C TYR A 289 -14.45 24.93 3.75
N THR A 290 -13.27 24.40 4.05
CA THR A 290 -12.61 24.55 5.36
C THR A 290 -11.43 25.54 5.35
N GLY A 291 -11.31 26.41 4.33
CA GLY A 291 -10.35 27.53 4.34
C GLY A 291 -8.89 27.10 4.26
N THR A 292 -7.95 27.99 4.65
CA THR A 292 -6.48 27.74 4.74
C THR A 292 -5.89 27.99 6.14
N SER A 293 -6.75 28.33 7.10
CA SER A 293 -6.34 28.62 8.48
C SER A 293 -5.95 27.35 9.22
N SER A 294 -5.01 27.48 10.15
CA SER A 294 -4.81 26.41 11.13
C SER A 294 -6.06 26.28 12.01
N VAL A 295 -6.57 25.06 12.16
CA VAL A 295 -7.75 24.72 12.96
C VAL A 295 -7.39 23.58 13.89
N TYR A 296 -7.72 23.74 15.17
CA TYR A 296 -7.51 22.71 16.20
C TYR A 296 -8.85 22.42 16.87
N SER A 297 -9.06 21.15 17.22
CA SER A 297 -10.30 20.72 17.85
C SER A 297 -10.35 21.08 19.33
N THR A 298 -11.56 21.28 19.86
CA THR A 298 -11.84 21.42 21.29
C THR A 298 -12.81 20.31 21.73
N ASN A 299 -13.16 20.28 23.02
CA ASN A 299 -14.21 19.37 23.51
C ASN A 299 -15.58 19.62 22.86
N GLU A 300 -15.82 20.81 22.30
CA GLU A 300 -17.11 21.23 21.73
C GLU A 300 -17.08 21.31 20.20
N THR A 301 -15.91 21.49 19.59
CA THR A 301 -15.77 21.75 18.16
C THR A 301 -14.77 20.80 17.51
N SER A 302 -15.19 20.11 16.46
CA SER A 302 -14.31 19.31 15.61
C SER A 302 -13.37 20.19 14.79
N ALA A 303 -12.20 19.66 14.46
CA ALA A 303 -11.36 20.17 13.39
C ALA A 303 -11.77 19.47 12.10
N LYS A 304 -12.03 20.26 11.07
CA LYS A 304 -12.76 19.80 9.89
C LYS A 304 -11.86 19.66 8.67
N MET A 305 -12.09 18.60 7.89
CA MET A 305 -11.58 18.45 6.53
C MET A 305 -12.72 18.50 5.52
N GLY A 306 -12.59 19.37 4.53
CA GLY A 306 -13.65 19.69 3.57
C GLY A 306 -13.69 18.82 2.31
N ILE A 307 -14.73 19.07 1.52
CA ILE A 307 -15.05 18.45 0.21
C ILE A 307 -15.19 16.92 0.27
N LEU A 308 -16.01 16.47 1.23
CA LEU A 308 -16.42 15.07 1.35
C LEU A 308 -16.89 14.45 0.01
N SER A 309 -17.64 15.20 -0.82
CA SER A 309 -18.12 14.70 -2.11
C SER A 309 -16.98 14.22 -3.02
N ASP A 310 -15.88 14.97 -3.08
CA ASP A 310 -14.73 14.63 -3.93
C ASP A 310 -14.01 13.41 -3.36
N LEU A 311 -13.84 13.33 -2.04
CA LEU A 311 -13.24 12.17 -1.38
C LEU A 311 -14.05 10.88 -1.61
N LEU A 312 -15.38 10.98 -1.67
CA LEU A 312 -16.26 9.86 -2.01
C LEU A 312 -16.07 9.41 -3.46
N VAL A 313 -15.96 10.34 -4.40
CA VAL A 313 -15.64 10.02 -5.80
C VAL A 313 -14.27 9.34 -5.89
N TRP A 314 -13.25 9.92 -5.24
CA TRP A 314 -11.87 9.41 -5.22
C TRP A 314 -11.79 7.99 -4.70
N HIS A 315 -12.50 7.70 -3.61
CA HIS A 315 -12.60 6.36 -3.04
C HIS A 315 -13.17 5.32 -4.01
N LYS A 316 -14.06 5.72 -4.93
CA LYS A 316 -14.67 4.82 -5.92
C LYS A 316 -13.80 4.65 -7.18
N ILE A 317 -13.22 5.74 -7.70
CA ILE A 317 -12.43 5.69 -8.93
C ILE A 317 -11.04 5.08 -8.74
N ASP A 318 -10.53 5.11 -7.51
CA ASP A 318 -9.26 4.50 -7.11
C ASP A 318 -9.53 3.45 -5.99
N PRO A 319 -9.98 2.24 -6.38
CA PRO A 319 -10.32 1.19 -5.43
C PRO A 319 -9.07 0.69 -4.68
N VAL A 320 -9.29 -0.01 -3.55
CA VAL A 320 -8.16 -0.50 -2.74
C VAL A 320 -7.25 -1.40 -3.57
N ASP A 321 -5.94 -1.15 -3.49
CA ASP A 321 -4.92 -1.95 -4.15
C ASP A 321 -4.18 -2.93 -3.21
N GLU A 322 -3.34 -3.79 -3.79
CA GLU A 322 -2.55 -4.76 -3.02
C GLU A 322 -1.52 -4.10 -2.09
N PHE A 323 -1.03 -2.92 -2.45
CA PHE A 323 -0.07 -2.18 -1.62
C PHE A 323 -0.75 -1.69 -0.34
N GLU A 324 -1.95 -1.13 -0.43
CA GLU A 324 -2.74 -0.71 0.74
C GLU A 324 -3.11 -1.88 1.64
N ILE A 325 -3.55 -3.00 1.06
CA ILE A 325 -3.88 -4.22 1.82
C ILE A 325 -2.63 -4.70 2.58
N HIS A 326 -1.50 -4.79 1.89
CA HIS A 326 -0.26 -5.26 2.50
C HIS A 326 0.23 -4.28 3.58
N ARG A 327 0.22 -2.97 3.30
CA ARG A 327 0.56 -1.92 4.26
C ARG A 327 -0.31 -1.96 5.51
N ASN A 328 -1.63 -2.13 5.38
CA ASN A 328 -2.56 -2.25 6.50
C ASN A 328 -2.22 -3.48 7.38
N ASN A 329 -1.85 -4.60 6.75
CA ASN A 329 -1.39 -5.80 7.46
C ASN A 329 -0.06 -5.59 8.18
N LEU A 330 0.92 -4.95 7.54
CA LEU A 330 2.22 -4.66 8.15
C LEU A 330 2.09 -3.72 9.35
N ILE A 331 1.25 -2.68 9.25
CA ILE A 331 0.95 -1.77 10.36
C ILE A 331 0.33 -2.53 11.52
N TYR A 332 -0.68 -3.37 11.25
CA TYR A 332 -1.38 -4.14 12.27
C TYR A 332 -0.48 -5.16 12.99
N ARG A 333 0.23 -5.98 12.23
CA ARG A 333 1.01 -7.10 12.79
C ARG A 333 2.24 -6.65 13.55
N ASN A 334 2.88 -5.57 13.08
CA ASN A 334 4.23 -5.24 13.53
C ASN A 334 4.30 -3.95 14.34
N PHE A 335 3.43 -2.97 14.10
CA PHE A 335 3.65 -1.62 14.62
C PHE A 335 2.53 -1.12 15.51
N GLN A 336 1.34 -0.85 14.97
CA GLN A 336 0.28 -0.16 15.73
C GLN A 336 -0.72 -1.10 16.38
N GLY A 337 -0.92 -2.30 15.84
CA GLY A 337 -1.95 -3.22 16.35
C GLY A 337 -3.39 -2.81 16.01
N ASN A 338 -3.60 -1.74 15.24
CA ASN A 338 -4.90 -1.35 14.72
C ASN A 338 -4.91 -1.34 13.18
N ARG A 339 -6.11 -1.41 12.59
CA ARG A 339 -6.33 -1.52 11.14
C ARG A 339 -7.11 -0.34 10.60
N ASN A 340 -6.90 0.01 9.33
CA ASN A 340 -7.79 0.92 8.62
C ASN A 340 -9.04 0.16 8.12
N PRO A 341 -10.24 0.44 8.67
CA PRO A 341 -11.44 -0.29 8.31
C PRO A 341 -11.93 0.02 6.90
N PHE A 342 -11.50 1.12 6.29
CA PHE A 342 -11.90 1.49 4.93
C PHE A 342 -11.01 0.85 3.85
N ILE A 343 -9.91 0.21 4.25
CA ILE A 343 -9.14 -0.73 3.41
C ILE A 343 -9.75 -2.13 3.52
N ASP A 344 -10.11 -2.55 4.74
CA ASP A 344 -10.69 -3.88 4.98
C ASP A 344 -12.16 -3.99 4.50
N PHE A 345 -12.94 -2.92 4.69
CA PHE A 345 -14.36 -2.79 4.35
C PHE A 345 -14.67 -1.40 3.74
N PRO A 346 -14.25 -1.14 2.49
CA PRO A 346 -14.51 0.12 1.78
C PRO A 346 -15.97 0.57 1.80
N GLN A 347 -16.91 -0.37 1.73
CA GLN A 347 -18.35 -0.10 1.73
C GLN A 347 -18.82 0.61 3.01
N TRP A 348 -18.06 0.57 4.11
CA TRP A 348 -18.40 1.33 5.31
C TRP A 348 -18.28 2.84 5.12
N VAL A 349 -17.53 3.32 4.11
CA VAL A 349 -17.56 4.72 3.70
C VAL A 349 -19.00 5.13 3.36
N ASP A 350 -19.70 4.33 2.55
CA ASP A 350 -21.07 4.62 2.11
C ASP A 350 -22.06 4.60 3.29
N TYR A 351 -21.86 3.71 4.27
CA TYR A 351 -22.71 3.65 5.47
C TYR A 351 -22.53 4.84 6.41
N ILE A 352 -21.35 5.46 6.40
CA ILE A 352 -21.05 6.60 7.27
C ILE A 352 -21.44 7.91 6.58
N TYR A 353 -21.05 8.06 5.33
CA TYR A 353 -21.09 9.34 4.64
C TYR A 353 -22.17 9.41 3.55
N GLY A 354 -22.75 8.30 3.11
CA GLY A 354 -23.60 8.29 1.92
C GLY A 354 -22.82 8.06 0.64
N THR A 355 -23.49 8.21 -0.50
CA THR A 355 -22.94 7.90 -1.82
C THR A 355 -22.85 9.14 -2.70
N VAL A 356 -22.12 9.02 -3.80
CA VAL A 356 -22.18 9.96 -4.92
C VAL A 356 -22.80 9.26 -6.12
N ASP A 357 -23.60 9.97 -6.92
CA ASP A 357 -24.09 9.43 -8.20
C ASP A 357 -23.03 9.51 -9.31
N GLU A 358 -23.38 9.04 -10.52
CA GLU A 358 -22.50 9.04 -11.68
C GLU A 358 -22.02 10.44 -12.10
N ASP A 359 -22.78 11.48 -11.72
CA ASP A 359 -22.48 12.88 -11.99
C ASP A 359 -21.69 13.53 -10.84
N GLY A 360 -21.33 12.78 -9.79
CA GLY A 360 -20.59 13.26 -8.63
C GLY A 360 -21.44 14.00 -7.59
N ASN A 361 -22.77 13.96 -7.71
CA ASN A 361 -23.65 14.60 -6.74
C ASN A 361 -23.73 13.79 -5.46
N TYR A 362 -23.51 14.47 -4.33
CA TYR A 362 -23.57 13.88 -3.00
C TYR A 362 -25.02 13.54 -2.58
N ASN A 363 -25.26 12.26 -2.32
CA ASN A 363 -26.50 11.72 -1.80
C ASN A 363 -26.30 11.35 -0.32
N SER A 364 -26.78 12.22 0.57
CA SER A 364 -26.68 12.02 2.02
C SER A 364 -27.40 10.73 2.44
N THR A 365 -26.69 9.87 3.16
CA THR A 365 -27.09 8.60 3.80
C THR A 365 -27.97 7.66 2.97
N PRO A 366 -27.57 6.40 2.71
CA PRO A 366 -28.43 5.46 2.00
C PRO A 366 -29.73 5.23 2.79
N THR A 367 -30.88 5.41 2.13
CA THR A 367 -32.15 4.90 2.65
C THR A 367 -32.24 3.42 2.30
N GLY A 368 -31.91 2.57 3.26
CA GLY A 368 -32.09 1.12 3.14
C GLY A 368 -30.81 0.33 2.97
N PHE A 369 -30.82 -0.82 3.63
CA PHE A 369 -29.79 -1.84 3.65
C PHE A 369 -29.13 -2.10 2.28
N ALA A 370 -27.82 -1.89 2.21
CA ALA A 370 -27.00 -3.03 1.86
C ALA A 370 -26.60 -3.69 3.18
N LYS A 371 -26.87 -4.98 3.35
CA LYS A 371 -26.09 -5.78 4.30
C LYS A 371 -24.61 -5.48 4.02
N PRO A 372 -23.68 -5.54 5.00
CA PRO A 372 -22.28 -5.69 4.64
C PRO A 372 -22.28 -6.81 3.61
N GLN A 373 -21.89 -6.48 2.37
CA GLN A 373 -21.85 -7.47 1.32
C GLN A 373 -20.84 -8.48 1.85
N THR A 374 -21.38 -9.57 2.41
CA THR A 374 -20.65 -10.76 2.69
C THR A 374 -20.07 -11.12 1.32
N ASP A 375 -18.76 -10.98 1.20
CA ASP A 375 -17.95 -11.67 0.19
C ASP A 375 -18.10 -11.23 -1.28
N ALA A 376 -17.91 -9.95 -1.64
CA ALA A 376 -17.83 -9.63 -3.09
C ALA A 376 -16.63 -8.78 -3.53
N ILE A 377 -16.21 -7.76 -2.77
CA ILE A 377 -15.12 -6.90 -3.25
C ILE A 377 -13.72 -7.42 -2.87
N TYR A 378 -13.61 -8.33 -1.88
CA TYR A 378 -12.30 -8.84 -1.39
C TYR A 378 -12.16 -10.36 -1.29
N SER A 379 -13.21 -11.16 -1.48
CA SER A 379 -13.07 -12.62 -1.49
C SER A 379 -12.50 -13.13 -2.81
N ALA A 380 -12.61 -12.37 -3.90
CA ALA A 380 -12.32 -12.88 -5.21
C ALA A 380 -10.94 -12.44 -5.73
N THR A 381 -9.88 -13.08 -5.24
CA THR A 381 -8.52 -12.78 -5.71
C THR A 381 -8.25 -13.44 -7.06
N LEU A 382 -8.03 -12.63 -8.10
CA LEU A 382 -7.40 -13.05 -9.36
C LEU A 382 -5.97 -12.52 -9.39
N SER A 383 -4.99 -13.40 -9.16
CA SER A 383 -3.57 -13.01 -9.08
C SER A 383 -2.96 -12.93 -10.48
N LEU A 384 -2.63 -11.72 -10.94
CA LEU A 384 -1.93 -11.46 -12.20
C LEU A 384 -0.94 -10.29 -12.01
N PRO A 385 0.32 -10.39 -12.45
CA PRO A 385 1.27 -9.28 -12.35
C PRO A 385 0.83 -8.11 -13.24
N SER A 386 1.06 -6.87 -12.81
CA SER A 386 0.69 -5.67 -13.57
C SER A 386 1.53 -5.50 -14.85
N VAL A 387 2.79 -5.94 -14.84
CA VAL A 387 3.71 -5.87 -15.98
C VAL A 387 4.53 -7.15 -16.11
N LEU A 388 4.67 -7.64 -17.34
CA LEU A 388 5.48 -8.80 -17.70
C LEU A 388 6.49 -8.41 -18.79
N ASN A 389 7.77 -8.33 -18.42
CA ASN A 389 8.85 -8.17 -19.39
C ASN A 389 9.34 -9.54 -19.89
N ILE A 390 9.40 -9.70 -21.21
CA ILE A 390 9.93 -10.89 -21.89
C ILE A 390 10.75 -10.49 -23.13
N SER A 391 11.67 -11.35 -23.56
CA SER A 391 12.40 -11.14 -24.80
C SER A 391 11.72 -11.84 -25.99
N VAL A 392 12.00 -11.37 -27.22
CA VAL A 392 11.61 -12.10 -28.44
C VAL A 392 12.21 -13.52 -28.42
N GLY A 393 11.33 -14.52 -28.51
CA GLY A 393 11.65 -15.94 -28.46
C GLY A 393 11.83 -16.51 -27.04
N GLU A 394 11.69 -15.71 -25.99
CA GLU A 394 11.67 -16.16 -24.60
C GLU A 394 10.28 -16.63 -24.20
N GLU A 395 10.23 -17.62 -23.31
CA GLU A 395 9.02 -18.16 -22.71
C GLU A 395 9.08 -17.93 -21.20
N LYS A 396 8.04 -17.33 -20.63
CA LYS A 396 7.92 -17.05 -19.21
C LYS A 396 6.66 -17.68 -18.65
N ALA A 397 6.83 -18.48 -17.60
CA ALA A 397 5.74 -19.09 -16.87
C ALA A 397 5.17 -18.09 -15.85
N ILE A 398 3.85 -17.94 -15.81
CA ILE A 398 3.14 -17.26 -14.74
C ILE A 398 2.08 -18.20 -14.16
N THR A 399 1.88 -18.12 -12.85
CA THR A 399 0.79 -18.83 -12.17
C THR A 399 -0.35 -17.87 -11.96
N ILE A 400 -1.53 -18.21 -12.48
CA ILE A 400 -2.75 -17.43 -12.28
C ILE A 400 -3.68 -18.30 -11.44
N LYS A 401 -4.24 -17.71 -10.39
CA LYS A 401 -5.11 -18.40 -9.44
C LYS A 401 -6.32 -17.54 -9.11
N THR A 402 -7.45 -18.22 -8.97
CA THR A 402 -8.67 -17.77 -8.30
C THR A 402 -8.69 -18.34 -6.88
N LYS A 403 -9.35 -17.69 -5.93
CA LYS A 403 -9.42 -18.17 -4.54
C LYS A 403 -10.26 -19.45 -4.40
N ASP A 404 -11.38 -19.51 -5.12
CA ASP A 404 -12.36 -20.58 -5.08
C ASP A 404 -12.07 -21.72 -6.07
N GLY A 405 -11.01 -21.58 -6.89
CA GLY A 405 -10.69 -22.52 -7.97
C GLY A 405 -11.57 -22.35 -9.21
N SER A 406 -12.32 -21.26 -9.34
CA SER A 406 -13.11 -20.95 -10.52
C SER A 406 -12.26 -20.86 -11.78
N ALA A 407 -12.89 -21.20 -12.91
CA ALA A 407 -12.24 -21.20 -14.21
C ALA A 407 -11.83 -19.79 -14.65
N ILE A 408 -10.67 -19.69 -15.28
CA ILE A 408 -10.11 -18.43 -15.78
C ILE A 408 -10.08 -18.50 -17.30
N THR A 409 -10.56 -17.44 -17.97
CA THR A 409 -10.37 -17.21 -19.39
C THR A 409 -9.24 -16.22 -19.60
N LEU A 410 -8.33 -16.54 -20.51
CA LEU A 410 -7.17 -15.71 -20.86
C LEU A 410 -7.27 -15.24 -22.31
N SER A 411 -6.92 -13.98 -22.55
CA SER A 411 -6.78 -13.43 -23.90
C SER A 411 -5.59 -12.49 -23.98
N ILE A 412 -5.03 -12.38 -25.19
CA ILE A 412 -3.98 -11.41 -25.51
C ILE A 412 -4.50 -10.49 -26.62
N GLU A 413 -4.38 -9.18 -26.43
CA GLU A 413 -4.95 -8.21 -27.38
C GLU A 413 -4.26 -8.27 -28.75
N ASP A 414 -2.93 -8.35 -28.75
CA ASP A 414 -2.11 -8.41 -29.96
C ASP A 414 -1.31 -9.70 -29.98
N SER A 415 -1.88 -10.69 -30.65
CA SER A 415 -1.28 -12.01 -30.84
C SER A 415 -0.07 -12.02 -31.79
N GLU A 416 0.26 -10.92 -32.48
CA GLU A 416 1.53 -10.81 -33.20
C GLU A 416 2.70 -10.52 -32.24
N ILE A 417 2.44 -9.87 -31.11
CA ILE A 417 3.46 -9.44 -30.14
C ILE A 417 3.80 -10.57 -29.17
N ALA A 418 2.80 -11.23 -28.61
CA ALA A 418 3.00 -12.36 -27.70
C ALA A 418 1.88 -13.41 -27.84
N SER A 419 2.18 -14.64 -27.41
CA SER A 419 1.20 -15.75 -27.38
C SER A 419 1.15 -16.41 -26.02
N ILE A 420 -0.02 -16.96 -25.67
CA ILE A 420 -0.27 -17.74 -24.45
C ILE A 420 -0.39 -19.22 -24.78
N SER A 421 0.10 -20.09 -23.88
CA SER A 421 0.02 -21.54 -24.07
C SER A 421 -1.38 -22.13 -23.87
N LYS A 422 -2.26 -21.39 -23.17
CA LYS A 422 -3.64 -21.79 -22.85
C LYS A 422 -4.53 -20.54 -22.81
N SER A 423 -5.75 -20.67 -23.31
CA SER A 423 -6.79 -19.63 -23.26
C SER A 423 -7.81 -19.85 -22.13
N SER A 424 -7.74 -21.00 -21.45
CA SER A 424 -8.64 -21.36 -20.35
C SER A 424 -7.91 -22.20 -19.31
N LEU A 425 -8.14 -21.92 -18.03
CA LEU A 425 -7.58 -22.63 -16.88
C LEU A 425 -8.72 -23.11 -15.99
N ASN A 426 -8.66 -24.35 -15.50
CA ASN A 426 -9.72 -24.94 -14.68
C ASN A 426 -9.49 -24.75 -13.17
N SER A 427 -8.29 -24.31 -12.78
CA SER A 427 -7.89 -24.01 -11.40
C SER A 427 -6.55 -23.24 -11.42
N ALA A 428 -5.86 -23.11 -10.28
CA ALA A 428 -4.52 -22.55 -10.19
C ALA A 428 -3.53 -23.31 -11.09
N GLU A 429 -3.31 -22.79 -12.30
CA GLU A 429 -2.49 -23.42 -13.33
C GLU A 429 -1.43 -22.44 -13.82
N THR A 430 -0.30 -23.01 -14.24
CA THR A 430 0.77 -22.24 -14.87
C THR A 430 0.47 -22.09 -16.36
N VAL A 431 0.49 -20.85 -16.84
CA VAL A 431 0.43 -20.51 -18.27
C VAL A 431 1.78 -19.94 -18.71
N THR A 432 2.21 -20.31 -19.90
CA THR A 432 3.44 -19.78 -20.50
C THR A 432 3.08 -18.67 -21.48
N ILE A 433 3.69 -17.50 -21.32
CA ILE A 433 3.68 -16.42 -22.31
C ILE A 433 4.97 -16.48 -23.13
N LYS A 434 4.85 -16.40 -24.44
CA LYS A 434 5.98 -16.34 -25.38
C LYS A 434 6.03 -14.99 -26.08
N GLY A 435 7.20 -14.37 -26.09
CA GLY A 435 7.44 -13.15 -26.87
C GLY A 435 7.65 -13.49 -28.34
N LEU A 436 6.83 -12.94 -29.24
CA LEU A 436 6.87 -13.24 -30.67
C LEU A 436 7.53 -12.10 -31.46
N LYS A 437 7.18 -10.86 -31.15
CA LYS A 437 7.64 -9.66 -31.84
C LYS A 437 7.85 -8.54 -30.84
N GLN A 438 8.85 -7.69 -31.08
CA GLN A 438 9.09 -6.53 -30.23
C GLN A 438 7.86 -5.62 -30.22
N GLY A 439 7.41 -5.23 -29.04
CA GLY A 439 6.21 -4.42 -28.87
C GLY A 439 5.59 -4.57 -27.48
N LYS A 440 4.45 -3.92 -27.26
CA LYS A 440 3.66 -4.03 -26.03
C LYS A 440 2.28 -4.57 -26.37
N THR A 441 1.77 -5.47 -25.54
CA THR A 441 0.39 -5.98 -25.64
C THR A 441 -0.19 -6.18 -24.25
N VAL A 442 -1.50 -6.41 -24.13
CA VAL A 442 -2.17 -6.67 -22.85
C VAL A 442 -2.62 -8.11 -22.78
N LEU A 443 -2.23 -8.79 -21.70
CA LEU A 443 -2.79 -10.06 -21.27
C LEU A 443 -3.97 -9.76 -20.34
N ARG A 444 -5.16 -10.24 -20.69
CA ARG A 444 -6.35 -10.17 -19.83
C ARG A 444 -6.64 -11.53 -19.23
N ALA A 445 -6.89 -11.54 -17.93
CA ALA A 445 -7.47 -12.68 -17.23
C ALA A 445 -8.88 -12.30 -16.75
N LYS A 446 -9.84 -13.16 -17.07
CA LYS A 446 -11.25 -13.03 -16.65
C LYS A 446 -11.68 -14.26 -15.88
N ALA A 447 -12.39 -14.08 -14.77
CA ALA A 447 -13.01 -15.18 -14.04
C ALA A 447 -14.33 -14.72 -13.46
N THR A 448 -15.29 -15.65 -13.33
CA THR A 448 -16.47 -15.42 -12.49
C THR A 448 -16.19 -16.06 -11.13
N ILE A 449 -16.05 -15.24 -10.10
CA ILE A 449 -15.73 -15.69 -8.74
C ILE A 449 -16.86 -15.17 -7.85
N ASP A 450 -17.45 -16.04 -7.03
CA ASP A 450 -18.57 -15.70 -6.16
C ASP A 450 -19.78 -15.03 -6.88
N GLY A 451 -19.94 -15.29 -8.19
CA GLY A 451 -21.03 -14.76 -9.02
C GLY A 451 -20.75 -13.41 -9.68
N GLU A 452 -19.56 -12.84 -9.50
CA GLU A 452 -19.13 -11.57 -10.10
C GLU A 452 -18.05 -11.79 -11.17
N GLU A 453 -18.12 -11.09 -12.30
CA GLU A 453 -17.07 -11.12 -13.33
C GLU A 453 -15.92 -10.20 -12.94
N ILE A 454 -14.73 -10.77 -12.74
CA ILE A 454 -13.51 -10.04 -12.42
C ILE A 454 -12.56 -10.11 -13.61
N THR A 455 -12.04 -8.94 -13.97
CA THR A 455 -11.03 -8.79 -15.02
C THR A 455 -9.75 -8.20 -14.42
N LYS A 456 -8.61 -8.85 -14.66
CA LYS A 456 -7.28 -8.30 -14.37
C LYS A 456 -6.46 -8.23 -15.65
N GLU A 457 -5.63 -7.20 -15.74
CA GLU A 457 -4.79 -6.93 -16.91
C GLU A 457 -3.31 -6.93 -16.54
N CYS A 458 -2.49 -7.43 -17.46
CA CYS A 458 -1.05 -7.44 -17.38
C CYS A 458 -0.48 -6.84 -18.66
N LEU A 459 0.30 -5.76 -18.54
CA LEU A 459 1.05 -5.21 -19.67
C LEU A 459 2.23 -6.14 -20.00
N VAL A 460 2.20 -6.78 -21.17
CA VAL A 460 3.30 -7.61 -21.68
C VAL A 460 4.20 -6.76 -22.55
N ASN A 461 5.45 -6.57 -22.12
CA ASN A 461 6.48 -5.83 -22.84
C ASN A 461 7.50 -6.81 -23.44
N VAL A 462 7.49 -6.93 -24.77
CA VAL A 462 8.38 -7.80 -25.52
C VAL A 462 9.57 -7.00 -26.06
N THR A 463 10.75 -7.30 -25.54
CA THR A 463 12.00 -6.61 -25.86
C THR A 463 12.90 -7.44 -26.78
N SER A 464 13.87 -6.81 -27.43
CA SER A 464 14.86 -7.52 -28.23
C SER A 464 15.67 -8.50 -27.35
N LYS A 465 15.94 -9.71 -27.85
CA LYS A 465 16.67 -10.79 -27.14
C LYS A 465 18.05 -10.41 -26.58
N TYR A 466 18.65 -9.34 -27.08
CA TYR A 466 19.98 -8.90 -26.65
C TYR A 466 19.97 -7.57 -25.88
N GLY A 467 18.80 -6.96 -25.64
CA GLY A 467 18.70 -5.63 -25.03
C GLY A 467 19.28 -4.51 -25.90
N ILE A 468 19.40 -4.75 -27.21
CA ILE A 468 20.00 -3.85 -28.19
C ILE A 468 18.91 -3.51 -29.21
N THR A 469 18.63 -2.24 -29.44
CA THR A 469 17.61 -1.83 -30.43
C THR A 469 18.00 -2.32 -31.83
N ASP A 470 17.02 -2.51 -32.73
CA ASP A 470 17.29 -2.90 -34.13
C ASP A 470 18.29 -1.98 -34.83
N GLU A 471 18.28 -0.69 -34.47
CA GLU A 471 19.22 0.31 -34.97
C GLU A 471 20.64 0.07 -34.44
N GLN A 472 20.79 -0.20 -33.14
CA GLN A 472 22.06 -0.55 -32.54
C GLN A 472 22.60 -1.90 -33.06
N MET A 473 21.73 -2.85 -33.40
CA MET A 473 22.11 -4.15 -33.96
C MET A 473 22.61 -3.99 -35.41
N LYS A 474 21.97 -3.13 -36.21
CA LYS A 474 22.48 -2.73 -37.54
C LYS A 474 23.85 -2.07 -37.44
N ILE A 475 24.04 -1.15 -36.48
CA ILE A 475 25.34 -0.51 -36.24
C ILE A 475 26.40 -1.55 -35.86
N LEU A 476 26.08 -2.49 -34.96
CA LEU A 476 26.99 -3.54 -34.54
C LEU A 476 27.41 -4.44 -35.71
N ILE A 477 26.47 -4.83 -36.58
CA ILE A 477 26.77 -5.60 -37.80
C ILE A 477 27.72 -4.81 -38.71
N ILE A 478 27.47 -3.52 -38.93
CA ILE A 478 28.33 -2.66 -39.75
C ILE A 478 29.75 -2.61 -39.16
N VAL A 479 29.88 -2.39 -37.84
CA VAL A 479 31.18 -2.34 -37.15
C VAL A 479 31.94 -3.67 -37.28
N VAL A 480 31.26 -4.81 -37.12
CA VAL A 480 31.87 -6.14 -37.26
C VAL A 480 32.32 -6.38 -38.70
N VAL A 481 31.50 -6.03 -39.70
CA VAL A 481 31.85 -6.15 -41.12
C VAL A 481 33.06 -5.28 -41.46
N VAL A 482 33.10 -4.02 -41.00
CA VAL A 482 34.24 -3.12 -41.20
C VAL A 482 35.51 -3.67 -40.55
N ALA A 483 35.41 -4.21 -39.33
CA ALA A 483 36.55 -4.82 -38.64
C ALA A 483 37.10 -6.06 -39.40
N ILE A 484 36.23 -6.90 -39.95
CA ILE A 484 36.61 -8.05 -40.78
C ILE A 484 37.30 -7.58 -42.06
N VAL A 485 36.77 -6.56 -42.74
CA VAL A 485 37.38 -5.99 -43.95
C VAL A 485 38.78 -5.42 -43.64
N LEU A 486 38.92 -4.65 -42.56
CA LEU A 486 40.23 -4.13 -42.11
C LEU A 486 41.22 -5.25 -41.78
N LEU A 487 40.75 -6.32 -41.12
CA LEU A 487 41.58 -7.49 -40.83
C LEU A 487 42.05 -8.17 -42.11
N ILE A 488 41.17 -8.34 -43.11
CA ILE A 488 41.53 -8.90 -44.41
C ILE A 488 42.56 -8.01 -45.11
N ILE A 489 42.39 -6.68 -45.09
CA ILE A 489 43.37 -5.73 -45.67
C ILE A 489 44.73 -5.87 -44.98
N VAL A 490 44.78 -5.92 -43.65
CA VAL A 490 46.02 -6.11 -42.89
C VAL A 490 46.68 -7.45 -43.24
N LEU A 491 45.90 -8.52 -43.37
CA LEU A 491 46.41 -9.84 -43.78
C LEU A 491 46.96 -9.82 -45.21
N ILE A 492 46.31 -9.11 -46.13
CA ILE A 492 46.80 -8.92 -47.51
C ILE A 492 48.12 -8.12 -47.50
N ILE A 493 48.20 -7.02 -46.76
CA ILE A 493 49.42 -6.21 -46.62
C ILE A 493 50.55 -7.04 -45.99
N ALA A 494 50.26 -7.78 -44.92
CA ALA A 494 51.21 -8.66 -44.25
C ALA A 494 51.67 -9.82 -45.15
N SER A 495 50.81 -10.31 -46.06
CA SER A 495 51.16 -11.35 -47.03
C SER A 495 52.14 -10.86 -48.10
N ARG A 496 52.11 -9.55 -48.42
CA ARG A 496 53.00 -8.90 -49.38
C ARG A 496 54.33 -8.44 -48.78
N ASN A 497 54.43 -8.36 -47.44
CA ASN A 497 55.65 -7.94 -46.75
C ASN A 497 56.30 -9.09 -45.96
N LYS A 498 57.35 -9.70 -46.54
CA LYS A 498 58.06 -10.89 -46.02
C LYS A 498 58.56 -10.71 -44.57
N LYS A 499 58.92 -9.49 -44.15
CA LYS A 499 59.34 -9.18 -42.77
C LYS A 499 58.17 -9.23 -41.78
N VAL A 500 56.99 -8.74 -42.16
CA VAL A 500 55.79 -8.70 -41.30
C VAL A 500 55.21 -10.10 -41.09
N LYS A 501 55.15 -10.91 -42.16
CA LYS A 501 54.73 -12.33 -42.10
C LYS A 501 55.54 -13.13 -41.08
N ASN A 502 56.85 -12.94 -41.07
CA ASN A 502 57.76 -13.62 -40.14
C ASN A 502 57.57 -13.15 -38.68
N ALA A 503 57.29 -11.87 -38.46
CA ALA A 503 57.01 -11.33 -37.13
C ALA A 503 55.68 -11.86 -36.55
N LEU A 504 54.62 -11.92 -37.37
CA LEU A 504 53.31 -12.42 -36.96
C LEU A 504 53.38 -13.92 -36.57
N GLN A 505 54.05 -14.74 -37.39
CA GLN A 505 54.24 -16.18 -37.10
C GLN A 505 55.01 -16.41 -35.79
N LYS A 506 55.99 -15.54 -35.48
CA LYS A 506 56.77 -15.62 -34.24
C LYS A 506 55.91 -15.30 -33.01
N ASN A 507 55.02 -14.31 -33.11
CA ASN A 507 54.10 -13.94 -32.03
C ASN A 507 53.00 -14.99 -31.79
N ILE A 508 52.42 -15.55 -32.86
CA ILE A 508 51.44 -16.64 -32.74
C ILE A 508 52.05 -17.86 -32.05
N LYS A 509 53.28 -18.28 -32.45
CA LYS A 509 54.00 -19.38 -31.76
C LYS A 509 54.26 -19.07 -30.29
N LYS A 510 54.51 -17.81 -29.92
CA LYS A 510 54.74 -17.38 -28.53
C LYS A 510 53.45 -17.45 -27.69
N GLN A 511 52.31 -17.05 -28.26
CA GLN A 511 51.02 -17.13 -27.59
C GLN A 511 50.53 -18.58 -27.42
N VAL A 512 50.67 -19.42 -28.44
CA VAL A 512 50.35 -20.86 -28.35
C VAL A 512 51.20 -21.55 -27.28
N LYS A 513 52.51 -21.25 -27.20
CA LYS A 513 53.37 -21.76 -26.11
C LYS A 513 52.92 -21.28 -24.72
N ARG A 514 52.42 -20.05 -24.60
CA ARG A 514 51.88 -19.54 -23.33
C ARG A 514 50.62 -20.31 -22.92
N GLN A 515 49.66 -20.47 -23.82
CA GLN A 515 48.42 -21.20 -23.52
C GLN A 515 48.65 -22.69 -23.19
N VAL A 516 49.58 -23.35 -23.87
CA VAL A 516 49.97 -24.74 -23.56
C VAL A 516 50.62 -24.84 -22.16
N LYS A 517 51.40 -23.83 -21.74
CA LYS A 517 51.96 -23.77 -20.38
C LYS A 517 50.88 -23.53 -19.32
N THR A 518 49.88 -22.68 -19.59
CA THR A 518 48.77 -22.46 -18.66
C THR A 518 47.94 -23.72 -18.47
N LYS A 519 47.61 -24.43 -19.57
CA LYS A 519 46.87 -25.71 -19.52
C LYS A 519 47.58 -26.78 -18.69
N LYS A 520 48.91 -26.93 -18.82
CA LYS A 520 49.71 -27.87 -18.00
C LYS A 520 49.76 -27.51 -16.50
N LYS A 521 49.60 -26.24 -16.14
CA LYS A 521 49.55 -25.80 -14.73
C LYS A 521 48.20 -26.13 -14.08
N THR A 522 47.10 -26.07 -14.83
CA THR A 522 45.76 -26.40 -14.34
C THR A 522 45.54 -27.90 -14.14
N THR A 523 46.18 -28.76 -14.95
CA THR A 523 46.07 -30.23 -14.80
C THR A 523 46.87 -30.80 -13.61
N LYS A 524 47.82 -30.04 -13.04
CA LYS A 524 48.58 -30.43 -11.84
C LYS A 524 47.95 -29.96 -10.51
N ARG A 525 46.81 -29.27 -10.56
CA ARG A 525 46.09 -28.70 -9.41
C ARG A 525 44.65 -29.23 -9.28
N LYS A 526 44.31 -30.28 -10.02
CA LYS A 526 43.10 -31.09 -9.82
C LYS A 526 43.49 -32.44 -9.26
#